data_AF-A0A4D4MBT3-F1
#
_entry.id   AF-A0A4D4MBT3-F1
#
_cell.length_a   1.000
_cell.length_b   1.000
_cell.length_c   1.000
_cell.angle_alpha   90.00
_cell.angle_beta   90.00
_cell.angle_gamma   90.00
#
_symmetry.space_group_name_H-M   'P 1'
#
loop_
_entity.id
_entity.type
_entity.pdbx_description
1 polymer ?
#
loop_
_entity_poly.entity_id
_entity_poly.type
_entity_poly.pdbx_seq_one_letter_code
_entity_poly.pdbx_strand_id
1 'polypeptide(L)'
;MAGTELAAGPVAAAPHAADRVDGVWRLDGYGTVLSVEDGRLREYQTTAVSCLRGDTARRTGQAGNSVIYTGDDTTVYRIRPAAGKAGATLHFDGSVGDRRLRRLPALPARCTEAAPTGALATFDVFWQTFEENYPFFAAKKTNWQTVRDRYRPRVYDGMPDTELFALLREMVLPLYDAHVGIDAGDTGSFAQSRPGTMPPAPDSTSRPSASSSSTTSPACGCGPSRTAVSGTPGCRTEPATCGSPASADTTATALPTRATAPSWMRR
;
A
#
# COMPACT_ATOMS: atom_id res chain seq x y z
N MET A 1 -35.09 24.06 55.11
CA MET A 1 -33.92 24.23 54.24
C MET A 1 -33.34 22.84 53.97
N ALA A 2 -33.89 22.09 53.02
CA ALA A 2 -33.36 20.80 52.61
C ALA A 2 -32.64 21.01 51.27
N GLY A 3 -31.31 20.87 51.28
CA GLY A 3 -30.46 21.02 50.11
C GLY A 3 -30.52 19.74 49.26
N THR A 4 -30.81 19.91 47.97
CA THR A 4 -30.80 18.84 46.98
C THR A 4 -29.38 18.63 46.49
N GLU A 5 -28.78 17.49 46.83
CA GLU A 5 -27.48 17.09 46.32
C GLU A 5 -27.66 16.42 44.94
N LEU A 6 -27.14 17.05 43.89
CA LEU A 6 -27.14 16.51 42.53
C LEU A 6 -26.09 15.42 42.44
N ALA A 7 -26.52 14.16 42.42
CA ALA A 7 -25.67 13.03 42.11
C ALA A 7 -25.20 13.12 40.64
N ALA A 8 -23.89 13.30 40.45
CA ALA A 8 -23.25 13.18 39.16
C ALA A 8 -23.30 11.72 38.71
N GLY A 9 -24.10 11.44 37.67
CA GLY A 9 -24.12 10.12 37.02
C GLY A 9 -22.76 9.80 36.37
N PRO A 10 -22.45 8.51 36.15
CA PRO A 10 -21.19 8.12 35.53
C PRO A 10 -21.13 8.70 34.11
N VAL A 11 -20.12 9.52 33.85
CA VAL A 11 -19.77 9.95 32.49
C VAL A 11 -19.31 8.69 31.77
N ALA A 12 -20.20 8.07 31.01
CA ALA A 12 -19.82 7.02 30.08
C ALA A 12 -18.77 7.62 29.13
N ALA A 13 -17.52 7.16 29.25
CA ALA A 13 -16.49 7.46 28.28
C ALA A 13 -17.04 7.12 26.89
N ALA A 14 -17.03 8.09 25.98
CA ALA A 14 -17.40 7.84 24.60
C ALA A 14 -16.57 6.63 24.10
N PRO A 15 -17.19 5.65 23.43
CA PRO A 15 -16.46 4.48 22.93
C PRO A 15 -15.27 5.00 22.13
N HIS A 16 -14.08 4.56 22.52
CA HIS A 16 -12.87 4.97 21.84
C HIS A 16 -13.08 4.67 20.35
N ALA A 17 -12.69 5.59 19.46
CA ALA A 17 -12.79 5.37 18.02
C ALA A 17 -12.10 4.06 17.55
N ALA A 18 -11.23 3.49 18.39
CA ALA A 18 -10.65 2.15 18.29
C ALA A 18 -11.71 1.03 18.13
N ASP A 19 -12.84 1.11 18.86
CA ASP A 19 -13.89 0.07 18.83
C ASP A 19 -14.55 -0.05 17.45
N ARG A 20 -14.46 0.98 16.60
CA ARG A 20 -15.07 0.96 15.26
C ARG A 20 -14.26 0.19 14.22
N VAL A 21 -12.96 -0.02 14.46
CA VAL A 21 -12.08 -0.70 13.52
C VAL A 21 -12.00 -2.19 13.82
N ASP A 22 -12.22 -2.61 15.06
CA ASP A 22 -12.23 -4.02 15.43
C ASP A 22 -13.29 -4.81 14.66
N GLY A 23 -12.94 -6.06 14.35
CA GLY A 23 -13.71 -7.02 13.58
C GLY A 23 -13.02 -7.49 12.31
N VAL A 24 -13.79 -8.21 11.49
CA VAL A 24 -13.30 -8.83 10.27
C VAL A 24 -13.70 -8.01 9.05
N TRP A 25 -12.76 -7.81 8.14
CA TRP A 25 -12.92 -6.98 6.96
C TRP A 25 -12.47 -7.72 5.71
N ARG A 26 -13.26 -7.66 4.64
CA ARG A 26 -12.84 -8.04 3.29
C ARG A 26 -12.33 -6.81 2.58
N LEU A 27 -11.11 -6.90 2.04
CA LEU A 27 -10.60 -5.93 1.09
C LEU A 27 -11.30 -6.11 -0.25
N ASP A 28 -11.67 -5.00 -0.89
CA ASP A 28 -12.14 -5.05 -2.27
C ASP A 28 -10.96 -5.36 -3.20
N GLY A 29 -11.05 -6.50 -3.88
CA GLY A 29 -10.00 -7.03 -4.75
C GLY A 29 -8.95 -7.90 -4.04
N TYR A 30 -8.32 -8.78 -4.81
CA TYR A 30 -7.13 -9.56 -4.42
C TYR A 30 -7.30 -10.57 -3.27
N GLY A 31 -8.53 -10.97 -2.94
CA GLY A 31 -8.80 -12.08 -2.01
C GLY A 31 -8.39 -11.83 -0.55
N THR A 32 -8.05 -10.59 -0.16
CA THR A 32 -7.54 -10.30 1.20
C THR A 32 -8.67 -10.15 2.24
N VAL A 33 -8.46 -10.72 3.42
CA VAL A 33 -9.25 -10.50 4.64
C VAL A 33 -8.34 -9.99 5.75
N LEU A 34 -8.82 -9.02 6.51
CA LEU A 34 -8.17 -8.53 7.71
C LEU A 34 -9.00 -8.91 8.93
N SER A 35 -8.36 -9.42 9.97
CA SER A 35 -8.93 -9.51 11.31
C SER A 35 -8.25 -8.47 12.18
N VAL A 36 -9.03 -7.59 12.80
CA VAL A 36 -8.54 -6.59 13.75
C VAL A 36 -9.18 -6.86 15.10
N GLU A 37 -8.36 -7.09 16.12
CA GLU A 37 -8.81 -7.38 17.47
C GLU A 37 -7.72 -6.95 18.45
N ASP A 38 -8.10 -6.26 19.53
CA ASP A 38 -7.20 -5.83 20.61
C ASP A 38 -5.95 -5.09 20.12
N GLY A 39 -6.12 -4.22 19.12
CA GLY A 39 -5.02 -3.46 18.52
C GLY A 39 -4.04 -4.29 17.69
N ARG A 40 -4.39 -5.52 17.34
CA ARG A 40 -3.63 -6.40 16.43
C ARG A 40 -4.38 -6.57 15.13
N LEU A 41 -3.69 -6.36 14.02
CA LEU A 41 -4.17 -6.64 12.67
C LEU A 41 -3.50 -7.92 12.18
N ARG A 42 -4.28 -8.86 11.66
CA ARG A 42 -3.81 -10.06 10.95
C ARG A 42 -4.38 -10.08 9.54
N GLU A 43 -3.51 -10.24 8.56
CA GLU A 43 -3.90 -10.50 7.18
C GLU A 43 -4.17 -11.99 6.95
N TYR A 44 -5.16 -12.26 6.10
CA TYR A 44 -5.44 -13.56 5.50
C TYR A 44 -5.58 -13.39 3.99
N GLN A 45 -4.96 -14.30 3.25
CA GLN A 45 -5.06 -14.35 1.79
C GLN A 45 -5.95 -15.53 1.42
N THR A 46 -7.13 -15.23 0.89
CA THR A 46 -8.15 -16.24 0.57
C THR A 46 -8.21 -16.50 -0.92
N THR A 47 -8.36 -17.78 -1.27
CA THR A 47 -8.72 -18.24 -2.61
C THR A 47 -9.90 -19.21 -2.52
N ALA A 48 -10.42 -19.69 -3.65
CA ALA A 48 -11.41 -20.77 -3.66
C ALA A 48 -10.91 -22.04 -2.94
N VAL A 49 -9.61 -22.30 -2.95
CA VAL A 49 -9.00 -23.55 -2.45
C VAL A 49 -8.22 -23.39 -1.14
N SER A 50 -7.96 -22.17 -0.68
CA SER A 50 -7.12 -21.94 0.51
C SER A 50 -7.45 -20.66 1.29
N CYS A 51 -7.02 -20.64 2.56
CA CYS A 51 -6.85 -19.41 3.32
C CYS A 51 -5.50 -19.45 4.01
N LEU A 52 -4.57 -18.62 3.57
CA LEU A 52 -3.23 -18.52 4.16
C LEU A 52 -3.18 -17.34 5.14
N ARG A 53 -2.54 -17.55 6.28
CA ARG A 53 -2.22 -16.47 7.22
C ARG A 53 -1.08 -15.65 6.64
N GLY A 54 -1.29 -14.34 6.55
CA GLY A 54 -0.29 -13.38 6.11
C GLY A 54 0.26 -12.55 7.26
N ASP A 55 0.70 -11.36 6.90
CA ASP A 55 1.39 -10.42 7.78
C ASP A 55 0.58 -10.04 9.03
N THR A 56 1.32 -9.61 10.05
CA THR A 56 0.75 -8.99 11.25
C THR A 56 1.17 -7.54 11.35
N ALA A 57 0.30 -6.73 11.93
CA ALA A 57 0.64 -5.38 12.35
C ALA A 57 0.07 -5.09 13.74
N ARG A 58 0.73 -4.18 14.45
CA ARG A 58 0.28 -3.71 15.77
C ARG A 58 -0.12 -2.26 15.67
N ARG A 59 -1.14 -1.86 16.43
CA ARG A 59 -1.55 -0.47 16.53
C ARG A 59 -0.40 0.35 17.08
N THR A 60 0.01 1.36 16.33
CA THR A 60 1.10 2.28 16.69
C THR A 60 0.63 3.70 16.89
N GLY A 61 -0.58 4.05 16.44
CA GLY A 61 -1.12 5.38 16.68
C GLY A 61 -2.50 5.63 16.08
N GLN A 62 -2.86 6.91 16.05
CA GLN A 62 -4.09 7.42 15.49
C GLN A 62 -3.83 8.82 14.92
N ALA A 63 -4.43 9.14 13.77
CA ALA A 63 -4.39 10.47 13.17
C ALA A 63 -5.79 10.82 12.66
N GLY A 64 -6.41 11.85 13.23
CA GLY A 64 -7.82 12.15 12.99
C GLY A 64 -8.70 10.95 13.34
N ASN A 65 -9.52 10.52 12.38
CA ASN A 65 -10.35 9.30 12.51
C ASN A 65 -9.65 8.02 12.03
N SER A 66 -8.39 8.08 11.60
CA SER A 66 -7.67 6.92 11.08
C SER A 66 -6.84 6.24 12.16
N VAL A 67 -6.94 4.92 12.27
CA VAL A 67 -6.10 4.10 13.16
C VAL A 67 -4.90 3.59 12.37
N ILE A 68 -3.70 3.69 12.96
CA ILE A 68 -2.43 3.34 12.33
C ILE A 68 -1.93 2.04 12.93
N TYR A 69 -1.59 1.08 12.07
CA TYR A 69 -0.91 -0.17 12.42
C TYR A 69 0.41 -0.26 11.66
N THR A 70 1.44 -0.75 12.32
CA THR A 70 2.76 -0.96 11.71
C THR A 70 3.13 -2.44 11.82
N GLY A 71 3.48 -3.03 10.68
CA GLY A 71 3.98 -4.40 10.57
C GLY A 71 5.47 -4.48 10.89
N ASP A 72 5.95 -5.70 11.15
CA ASP A 72 7.35 -5.97 11.44
C ASP A 72 8.24 -5.68 10.21
N ASP A 73 7.67 -5.77 9.00
CA ASP A 73 8.27 -5.42 7.72
C ASP A 73 8.24 -3.90 7.43
N THR A 74 7.92 -3.07 8.43
CA THR A 74 7.72 -1.61 8.34
C THR A 74 6.52 -1.16 7.52
N THR A 75 5.69 -2.09 7.00
CA THR A 75 4.46 -1.72 6.29
C THR A 75 3.50 -1.00 7.23
N VAL A 76 3.06 0.20 6.83
CA VAL A 76 2.13 1.01 7.59
C VAL A 76 0.73 0.94 6.99
N TYR A 77 -0.21 0.43 7.78
CA TYR A 77 -1.63 0.31 7.45
C TYR A 77 -2.37 1.44 8.15
N ARG A 78 -3.13 2.23 7.40
CA ARG A 78 -3.97 3.30 7.94
C ARG A 78 -5.43 2.98 7.62
N ILE A 79 -6.17 2.55 8.65
CA ILE A 79 -7.59 2.19 8.51
C ILE A 79 -8.45 3.35 8.96
N ARG A 80 -9.28 3.86 8.05
CA ARG A 80 -10.23 4.94 8.29
C ARG A 80 -11.65 4.39 8.21
N PRO A 81 -12.35 4.20 9.34
CA PRO A 81 -13.74 3.78 9.34
C PRO A 81 -14.62 4.84 8.67
N ALA A 82 -15.65 4.40 7.95
CA ALA A 82 -16.66 5.30 7.42
C ALA A 82 -17.49 5.90 8.57
N ALA A 83 -18.20 7.00 8.31
CA ALA A 83 -19.08 7.62 9.30
C ALA A 83 -20.20 6.67 9.79
N GLY A 84 -20.56 5.63 9.01
CA GLY A 84 -21.49 4.54 9.37
C GLY A 84 -20.81 3.19 9.69
N LYS A 85 -21.61 2.13 9.89
CA LYS A 85 -21.12 0.81 10.37
C LYS A 85 -20.66 -0.18 9.29
N ALA A 86 -20.86 0.10 8.00
CA ALA A 86 -20.76 -0.91 6.95
C ALA A 86 -19.42 -0.96 6.18
N GLY A 87 -18.47 -0.05 6.44
CA GLY A 87 -17.23 0.00 5.66
C GLY A 87 -16.11 0.82 6.30
N ALA A 88 -14.92 0.62 5.77
CA ALA A 88 -13.72 1.41 6.06
C ALA A 88 -12.89 1.57 4.78
N THR A 89 -11.88 2.44 4.81
CA THR A 89 -10.85 2.50 3.79
C THR A 89 -9.51 2.14 4.42
N LEU A 90 -8.73 1.34 3.70
CA LEU A 90 -7.36 1.00 4.02
C LEU A 90 -6.42 1.77 3.10
N HIS A 91 -5.49 2.50 3.68
CA HIS A 91 -4.37 3.10 2.98
C HIS A 91 -3.08 2.41 3.40
N PHE A 92 -2.24 2.06 2.43
CA PHE A 92 -0.86 1.64 2.68
C PHE A 92 0.05 2.83 2.45
N ASP A 93 0.97 3.08 3.36
CA ASP A 93 1.90 4.19 3.17
C ASP A 93 2.75 3.99 1.90
N GLY A 94 2.93 5.05 1.12
CA GLY A 94 3.52 4.98 -0.22
C GLY A 94 2.58 4.46 -1.32
N SER A 95 1.33 4.11 -1.02
CA SER A 95 0.34 3.75 -2.05
C SER A 95 -0.32 4.99 -2.65
N VAL A 96 -0.58 4.94 -3.96
CA VAL A 96 -1.24 6.03 -4.70
C VAL A 96 -2.77 6.10 -4.49
N GLY A 97 -3.35 5.18 -3.71
CA GLY A 97 -4.79 5.15 -3.51
C GLY A 97 -5.25 4.33 -2.31
N ASP A 98 -6.47 4.62 -1.89
CA ASP A 98 -7.17 3.89 -0.84
C ASP A 98 -7.83 2.62 -1.40
N ARG A 99 -7.89 1.57 -0.59
CA ARG A 99 -8.65 0.36 -0.85
C ARG A 99 -9.85 0.28 0.06
N ARG A 100 -10.99 -0.16 -0.46
CA ARG A 100 -12.21 -0.27 0.35
C ARG A 100 -12.19 -1.56 1.17
N LEU A 101 -12.66 -1.44 2.41
CA LEU A 101 -12.90 -2.54 3.32
C LEU A 101 -14.41 -2.69 3.54
N ARG A 102 -14.92 -3.90 3.34
CA ARG A 102 -16.29 -4.30 3.66
C ARG A 102 -16.29 -5.17 4.90
N ARG A 103 -17.14 -4.83 5.87
CA ARG A 103 -17.25 -5.61 7.11
C ARG A 103 -17.81 -7.00 6.81
N LEU A 104 -17.21 -8.03 7.40
CA LEU A 104 -17.70 -9.40 7.43
C LEU A 104 -18.28 -9.71 8.81
N PRO A 105 -19.28 -10.60 8.90
CA PRO A 105 -19.86 -10.99 10.19
C PRO A 105 -18.90 -11.83 11.04
N ALA A 106 -18.01 -12.59 10.39
CA ALA A 106 -17.01 -13.44 11.02
C ALA A 106 -15.86 -13.74 10.04
N LEU A 107 -14.79 -14.32 10.56
CA LEU A 107 -13.69 -14.84 9.75
C LEU A 107 -14.20 -16.00 8.87
N PRO A 108 -13.83 -16.09 7.58
CA PRO A 108 -14.24 -17.22 6.74
C PRO A 108 -13.82 -18.55 7.36
N ALA A 109 -14.69 -19.56 7.34
CA ALA A 109 -14.48 -20.85 8.02
C ALA A 109 -13.13 -21.50 7.66
N ARG A 110 -12.75 -21.50 6.38
CA ARG A 110 -11.47 -22.02 5.89
C ARG A 110 -10.24 -21.37 6.54
N CYS A 111 -10.35 -20.14 7.03
CA CYS A 111 -9.25 -19.45 7.72
C CYS A 111 -9.04 -19.91 9.17
N THR A 112 -9.95 -20.73 9.70
CA THR A 112 -9.82 -21.41 10.99
C THR A 112 -9.22 -22.81 10.86
N GLU A 113 -9.13 -23.32 9.63
CA GLU A 113 -8.53 -24.62 9.32
C GLU A 113 -7.01 -24.51 9.19
N ALA A 114 -6.33 -25.67 9.23
CA ALA A 114 -4.91 -25.72 8.91
C ALA A 114 -4.69 -25.35 7.42
N ALA A 115 -3.65 -24.57 7.14
CA ALA A 115 -3.29 -24.23 5.78
C ALA A 115 -2.90 -25.51 5.00
N PRO A 116 -3.24 -25.60 3.70
CA PRO A 116 -2.76 -26.70 2.86
C PRO A 116 -1.23 -26.74 2.85
N THR A 117 -0.65 -27.93 3.02
CA THR A 117 0.81 -28.14 3.09
C THR A 117 1.28 -29.16 2.04
N GLY A 118 2.57 -29.14 1.74
CA GLY A 118 3.21 -30.04 0.78
C GLY A 118 3.19 -29.49 -0.65
N ALA A 119 4.08 -30.01 -1.50
CA ALA A 119 4.38 -29.42 -2.80
C ALA A 119 3.16 -29.31 -3.74
N LEU A 120 2.33 -30.36 -3.78
CA LEU A 120 1.10 -30.39 -4.59
C LEU A 120 0.13 -29.29 -4.17
N ALA A 121 -0.09 -29.14 -2.85
CA ALA A 121 -0.99 -28.13 -2.32
C ALA A 121 -0.43 -26.72 -2.52
N THR A 122 0.87 -26.51 -2.30
CA THR A 122 1.55 -25.23 -2.55
C THR A 122 1.41 -24.82 -4.01
N PHE A 123 1.62 -25.74 -4.96
CA PHE A 123 1.41 -25.46 -6.38
C PHE A 123 -0.05 -25.08 -6.67
N ASP A 124 -1.02 -25.86 -6.18
CA ASP A 124 -2.44 -25.63 -6.46
C ASP A 124 -2.90 -24.27 -5.89
N VAL A 125 -2.41 -23.90 -4.70
CA VAL A 125 -2.66 -22.59 -4.10
C VAL A 125 -1.99 -21.46 -4.86
N PHE A 126 -0.72 -21.63 -5.26
CA PHE A 126 0.00 -20.64 -6.05
C PHE A 126 -0.72 -20.37 -7.37
N TRP A 127 -1.03 -21.43 -8.12
CA TRP A 127 -1.71 -21.32 -9.40
C TRP A 127 -3.08 -20.65 -9.27
N GLN A 128 -3.88 -21.06 -8.26
CA GLN A 128 -5.21 -20.48 -8.00
C GLN A 128 -5.12 -19.01 -7.60
N THR A 129 -4.08 -18.62 -6.86
CA THR A 129 -3.87 -17.22 -6.47
C THR A 129 -3.70 -16.35 -7.71
N PHE A 130 -2.92 -16.78 -8.68
CA PHE A 130 -2.77 -16.07 -9.95
C PHE A 130 -4.07 -16.06 -10.77
N GLU A 131 -4.76 -17.19 -10.88
CA GLU A 131 -6.03 -17.30 -11.62
C GLU A 131 -7.08 -16.29 -11.12
N GLU A 132 -7.19 -16.12 -9.80
CA GLU A 132 -8.20 -15.26 -9.20
C GLU A 132 -7.80 -13.78 -9.14
N ASN A 133 -6.49 -13.48 -9.12
CA ASN A 133 -6.01 -12.17 -8.69
C ASN A 133 -5.07 -11.47 -9.70
N TYR A 134 -4.56 -12.16 -10.72
CA TYR A 134 -3.69 -11.55 -11.72
C TYR A 134 -4.49 -11.04 -12.94
N PRO A 135 -4.66 -9.71 -13.13
CA PRO A 135 -5.61 -9.19 -14.11
C PRO A 135 -5.02 -9.09 -15.54
N PHE A 136 -3.74 -9.40 -15.73
CA PHE A 136 -3.03 -9.06 -16.96
C PHE A 136 -2.83 -10.23 -17.93
N PHE A 137 -3.42 -11.42 -17.69
CA PHE A 137 -3.24 -12.57 -18.58
C PHE A 137 -3.60 -12.27 -20.05
N ALA A 138 -4.70 -11.56 -20.29
CA ALA A 138 -5.11 -11.16 -21.63
C ALA A 138 -4.07 -10.24 -22.29
N ALA A 139 -3.56 -9.24 -21.55
CA ALA A 139 -2.51 -8.34 -22.02
C ALA A 139 -1.18 -9.07 -22.29
N LYS A 140 -0.89 -10.10 -21.50
CA LYS A 140 0.28 -10.99 -21.65
C LYS A 140 0.06 -12.11 -22.66
N LYS A 141 -1.13 -12.20 -23.30
CA LYS A 141 -1.52 -13.28 -24.22
C LYS A 141 -1.24 -14.67 -23.65
N THR A 142 -1.44 -14.83 -22.34
CA THR A 142 -1.14 -16.05 -21.60
C THR A 142 -2.44 -16.77 -21.26
N ASN A 143 -2.55 -18.06 -21.63
CA ASN A 143 -3.62 -18.93 -21.14
C ASN A 143 -3.17 -19.62 -19.86
N TRP A 144 -3.67 -19.19 -18.71
CA TRP A 144 -3.23 -19.69 -17.41
C TRP A 144 -3.64 -21.14 -17.14
N GLN A 145 -4.72 -21.63 -17.75
CA GLN A 145 -5.12 -23.04 -17.69
C GLN A 145 -4.10 -23.93 -18.39
N THR A 146 -3.66 -23.54 -19.60
CA THR A 146 -2.58 -24.27 -20.31
C THR A 146 -1.28 -24.28 -19.52
N VAL A 147 -1.00 -23.22 -18.76
CA VAL A 147 0.14 -23.21 -17.83
C VAL A 147 -0.06 -24.27 -16.73
N ARG A 148 -1.26 -24.39 -16.16
CA ARG A 148 -1.58 -25.47 -15.20
C ARG A 148 -1.30 -26.84 -15.79
N ASP A 149 -1.85 -27.11 -16.98
CA ASP A 149 -1.75 -28.42 -17.64
C ASP A 149 -0.29 -28.82 -17.91
N ARG A 150 0.56 -27.83 -18.18
CA ARG A 150 2.00 -28.06 -18.40
C ARG A 150 2.76 -28.33 -17.10
N TYR A 151 2.51 -27.57 -16.04
CA TYR A 151 3.35 -27.57 -14.85
C TYR A 151 2.84 -28.48 -13.73
N ARG A 152 1.52 -28.62 -13.58
CA ARG A 152 0.92 -29.42 -12.50
C ARG A 152 1.36 -30.90 -12.49
N PRO A 153 1.53 -31.59 -13.64
CA PRO A 153 2.01 -32.97 -13.65
C PRO A 153 3.48 -33.16 -13.26
N ARG A 154 4.27 -32.08 -13.26
CA ARG A 154 5.69 -32.11 -12.87
C ARG A 154 5.87 -32.08 -11.34
N VAL A 155 4.84 -31.70 -10.59
CA VAL A 155 4.86 -31.66 -9.12
C VAL A 155 4.51 -33.05 -8.58
N TYR A 156 5.32 -33.55 -7.65
CA TYR A 156 5.16 -34.86 -7.03
C TYR A 156 5.20 -34.75 -5.50
N ASP A 157 4.70 -35.77 -4.82
CA ASP A 157 4.69 -35.80 -3.35
C ASP A 157 6.12 -35.90 -2.80
N GLY A 158 6.44 -35.10 -1.78
CA GLY A 158 7.80 -35.00 -1.24
C GLY A 158 8.81 -34.24 -2.11
N MET A 159 8.37 -33.51 -3.16
CA MET A 159 9.24 -32.63 -3.94
C MET A 159 9.94 -31.61 -3.01
N PRO A 160 11.28 -31.47 -3.08
CA PRO A 160 12.02 -30.50 -2.27
C PRO A 160 11.59 -29.05 -2.55
N ASP A 161 11.63 -28.20 -1.52
CA ASP A 161 11.25 -26.78 -1.65
C ASP A 161 12.08 -26.04 -2.70
N THR A 162 13.37 -26.37 -2.85
CA THR A 162 14.25 -25.80 -3.86
C THR A 162 13.84 -26.16 -5.29
N GLU A 163 13.40 -27.40 -5.53
CA GLU A 163 12.88 -27.84 -6.83
C GLU A 163 11.52 -27.22 -7.13
N LEU A 164 10.63 -27.18 -6.13
CA LEU A 164 9.33 -26.54 -6.26
C LEU A 164 9.48 -25.05 -6.56
N PHE A 165 10.35 -24.34 -5.84
CA PHE A 165 10.64 -22.92 -6.08
C PHE A 165 11.15 -22.68 -7.50
N ALA A 166 12.08 -23.51 -7.99
CA ALA A 166 12.58 -23.40 -9.35
C ALA A 166 11.46 -23.60 -10.40
N LEU A 167 10.56 -24.54 -10.16
CA LEU A 167 9.39 -24.80 -11.03
C LEU A 167 8.40 -23.63 -11.02
N LEU A 168 8.06 -23.09 -9.84
CA LEU A 168 7.16 -21.93 -9.72
C LEU A 168 7.75 -20.69 -10.39
N ARG A 169 9.07 -20.48 -10.26
CA ARG A 169 9.79 -19.42 -10.96
C ARG A 169 9.67 -19.59 -12.48
N GLU A 170 9.95 -20.78 -13.00
CA GLU A 170 9.83 -21.09 -14.44
C GLU A 170 8.42 -20.80 -14.96
N MET A 171 7.39 -21.07 -14.14
CA MET A 171 5.99 -20.86 -14.46
C MET A 171 5.62 -19.38 -14.67
N VAL A 172 6.15 -18.48 -13.84
CA VAL A 172 5.83 -17.03 -13.90
C VAL A 172 6.83 -16.22 -14.73
N LEU A 173 8.00 -16.77 -15.05
CA LEU A 173 9.03 -16.12 -15.85
C LEU A 173 8.50 -15.52 -17.17
N PRO A 174 7.64 -16.21 -17.96
CA PRO A 174 7.14 -15.66 -19.22
C PRO A 174 6.17 -14.48 -19.07
N LEU A 175 5.72 -14.16 -17.85
CA LEU A 175 4.83 -13.02 -17.62
C LEU A 175 5.57 -11.69 -17.83
N TYR A 176 6.90 -11.63 -17.69
CA TYR A 176 7.71 -10.40 -17.78
C TYR A 176 7.05 -9.22 -17.06
N ASP A 177 6.76 -9.40 -15.77
CA ASP A 177 6.06 -8.42 -14.95
C ASP A 177 6.88 -8.06 -13.72
N ALA A 178 7.22 -6.77 -13.60
CA ALA A 178 7.99 -6.22 -12.48
C ALA A 178 7.24 -6.24 -11.15
N HIS A 179 5.94 -6.50 -11.18
CA HIS A 179 5.11 -6.65 -9.99
C HIS A 179 4.89 -8.11 -9.59
N VAL A 180 5.43 -9.07 -10.35
CA VAL A 180 5.36 -10.48 -9.97
C VAL A 180 6.69 -10.85 -9.30
N GLY A 181 6.61 -11.30 -8.06
CA GLY A 181 7.74 -11.84 -7.33
C GLY A 181 7.36 -13.08 -6.52
N ILE A 182 8.38 -13.90 -6.26
CA ILE A 182 8.29 -15.09 -5.40
C ILE A 182 9.22 -14.88 -4.21
N ASP A 183 8.73 -15.14 -3.01
CA ASP A 183 9.52 -15.11 -1.79
C ASP A 183 9.30 -16.42 -1.03
N ALA A 184 10.31 -17.29 -1.06
CA ALA A 184 10.30 -18.59 -0.41
C ALA A 184 11.25 -18.62 0.81
N GLY A 185 11.49 -17.45 1.44
CA GLY A 185 12.37 -17.33 2.61
C GLY A 185 13.80 -17.79 2.30
N ASP A 186 14.33 -18.67 3.15
CA ASP A 186 15.70 -19.21 3.00
C ASP A 186 15.92 -19.98 1.69
N THR A 187 14.85 -20.45 1.03
CA THR A 187 14.92 -21.12 -0.28
C THR A 187 15.32 -20.15 -1.39
N GLY A 188 14.93 -18.88 -1.27
CA GLY A 188 15.28 -17.83 -2.22
C GLY A 188 14.11 -16.93 -2.60
N SER A 189 14.42 -15.93 -3.43
CA SER A 189 13.45 -14.99 -3.98
C SER A 189 13.64 -14.81 -5.49
N PHE A 190 12.56 -14.40 -6.15
CA PHE A 190 12.55 -14.09 -7.58
C PHE A 190 11.81 -12.78 -7.81
N ALA A 191 12.40 -11.91 -8.62
CA ALA A 191 11.76 -10.76 -9.20
C ALA A 191 12.39 -10.51 -10.57
N GLN A 192 11.62 -9.98 -11.51
CA GLN A 192 12.15 -9.66 -12.83
C GLN A 192 11.62 -8.33 -13.37
N SER A 193 12.49 -7.54 -13.98
CA SER A 193 12.06 -6.38 -14.75
C SER A 193 11.64 -6.79 -16.16
N ARG A 194 10.87 -5.93 -16.84
CA ARG A 194 10.65 -6.09 -18.27
C ARG A 194 11.99 -5.97 -19.01
N PRO A 195 12.26 -6.83 -20.01
CA PRO A 195 13.40 -6.65 -20.90
C PRO A 195 13.46 -5.23 -21.45
N GLY A 196 14.64 -4.61 -21.40
CA GLY A 196 14.85 -3.20 -21.82
C GLY A 196 14.65 -2.14 -20.73
N THR A 197 14.29 -2.52 -19.50
CA THR A 197 14.25 -1.57 -18.37
C THR A 197 15.68 -1.28 -17.89
N MET A 198 16.17 -0.05 -18.11
CA MET A 198 17.43 0.39 -17.51
C MET A 198 17.19 0.86 -16.07
N PRO A 199 18.05 0.47 -15.10
CA PRO A 199 17.99 1.06 -13.78
C PRO A 199 18.27 2.57 -13.87
N PRO A 200 17.63 3.40 -13.02
CA PRO A 200 17.92 4.82 -12.97
C PRO A 200 19.41 5.04 -12.69
N ALA A 201 20.00 6.02 -13.38
CA ALA A 201 21.38 6.45 -13.11
C ALA A 201 21.50 6.91 -11.65
N PRO A 202 22.64 6.67 -10.98
CA PRO A 202 22.83 6.91 -9.54
C PRO A 202 22.49 8.35 -9.10
N ASP A 203 22.51 9.33 -10.01
CA ASP A 203 22.38 10.75 -9.69
C ASP A 203 20.94 11.29 -9.82
N SER A 204 20.00 10.45 -10.25
CA SER A 204 18.62 10.84 -10.58
C SER A 204 17.71 11.11 -9.36
N THR A 205 18.19 10.89 -8.14
CA THR A 205 17.46 11.14 -6.88
C THR A 205 17.65 12.56 -6.33
N SER A 206 18.46 13.40 -6.98
CA SER A 206 18.80 14.74 -6.49
C SER A 206 17.84 15.85 -6.90
N ARG A 207 16.69 15.56 -7.54
CA ARG A 207 15.70 16.60 -7.82
C ARG A 207 14.82 16.81 -6.58
N PRO A 208 14.99 17.89 -5.80
CA PRO A 208 13.99 18.22 -4.80
C PRO A 208 12.65 18.34 -5.52
N SER A 209 11.66 17.57 -5.08
CA SER A 209 10.27 17.78 -5.46
C SER A 209 9.95 19.22 -5.08
N ALA A 210 9.92 20.12 -6.07
CA ALA A 210 9.24 21.39 -5.92
C ALA A 210 7.80 21.01 -5.63
N SER A 211 7.45 21.00 -4.34
CA SER A 211 6.07 21.09 -3.93
C SER A 211 5.53 22.29 -4.69
N SER A 212 4.56 22.06 -5.56
CA SER A 212 3.69 23.10 -6.09
C SER A 212 2.88 23.65 -4.91
N SER A 213 3.54 24.38 -4.03
CA SER A 213 2.92 25.42 -3.24
C SER A 213 2.50 26.45 -4.27
N SER A 214 1.19 26.57 -4.46
CA SER A 214 0.55 27.66 -5.14
C SER A 214 0.92 28.96 -4.44
N THR A 215 2.10 29.50 -4.75
CA THR A 215 2.42 30.88 -4.47
C THR A 215 1.70 31.67 -5.54
N THR A 216 0.58 32.26 -5.15
CA THR A 216 -0.02 33.37 -5.87
C THR A 216 1.07 34.43 -6.06
N SER A 217 1.69 34.48 -7.24
CA SER A 217 2.40 35.69 -7.67
C SER A 217 1.41 36.84 -7.67
N PRO A 218 1.75 38.02 -7.13
CA PRO A 218 0.88 39.17 -7.20
C PRO A 218 0.71 39.55 -8.68
N ALA A 219 -0.53 39.49 -9.15
CA ALA A 219 -0.88 39.95 -10.48
C ALA A 219 -0.49 41.42 -10.63
N CYS A 220 0.25 41.73 -11.70
CA CYS A 220 0.37 43.09 -12.22
C CYS A 220 -1.03 43.64 -12.50
N GLY A 221 -1.51 44.52 -11.63
CA GLY A 221 -2.76 45.25 -11.81
C GLY A 221 -2.52 46.54 -12.58
N CYS A 222 -3.03 46.64 -13.79
CA CYS A 222 -3.21 47.92 -14.49
C CYS A 222 -4.45 48.63 -13.90
N GLY A 223 -4.22 49.63 -13.05
CA GLY A 223 -5.26 50.57 -12.59
C GLY A 223 -5.18 51.89 -13.38
N PRO A 224 -6.31 52.56 -13.66
CA PRO A 224 -6.30 53.82 -14.41
C PRO A 224 -6.00 55.00 -13.48
N SER A 225 -4.98 55.80 -13.81
CA SER A 225 -4.73 57.08 -13.13
C SER A 225 -4.92 58.23 -14.13
N ARG A 226 -5.94 59.07 -13.88
CA ARG A 226 -6.18 60.32 -14.58
C ARG A 226 -5.25 61.43 -14.05
N THR A 227 -4.90 62.30 -15.00
CA THR A 227 -4.59 63.75 -14.91
C THR A 227 -3.36 64.24 -14.12
N ALA A 228 -2.34 64.60 -14.93
CA ALA A 228 -1.65 65.89 -15.04
C ALA A 228 -0.78 66.41 -13.86
N VAL A 229 0.51 66.67 -14.14
CA VAL A 229 1.09 68.01 -14.43
C VAL A 229 2.61 67.89 -14.72
N SER A 230 2.98 68.40 -15.91
CA SER A 230 4.28 68.88 -16.46
C SER A 230 5.66 68.46 -15.90
N GLY A 231 6.56 68.02 -16.82
CA GLY A 231 8.01 68.28 -16.72
C GLY A 231 9.00 67.26 -17.30
N THR A 232 9.10 67.16 -18.64
CA THR A 232 10.29 66.82 -19.49
C THR A 232 10.98 65.42 -19.41
N PRO A 233 11.41 64.78 -20.54
CA PRO A 233 11.64 63.34 -20.62
C PRO A 233 13.12 62.90 -20.54
N GLY A 234 13.35 61.63 -20.19
CA GLY A 234 14.64 60.96 -20.38
C GLY A 234 14.55 59.44 -20.19
N CYS A 235 14.60 58.68 -21.28
CA CYS A 235 14.79 57.23 -21.24
C CYS A 235 16.23 56.90 -20.83
N ARG A 236 16.41 55.95 -19.91
CA ARG A 236 17.63 55.14 -19.83
C ARG A 236 17.31 53.73 -19.31
N THR A 237 17.64 52.76 -20.14
CA THR A 237 17.67 51.31 -19.87
C THR A 237 18.93 50.95 -19.10
N GLU A 238 18.82 50.13 -18.04
CA GLU A 238 19.58 48.87 -17.79
C GLU A 238 19.44 48.34 -16.34
N PRO A 239 19.71 47.03 -16.09
CA PRO A 239 19.11 46.24 -15.01
C PRO A 239 20.03 46.05 -13.78
N ALA A 240 19.47 45.74 -12.62
CA ALA A 240 20.24 45.24 -11.48
C ALA A 240 19.52 44.10 -10.73
N THR A 241 20.35 43.12 -10.42
CA THR A 241 20.18 41.76 -9.92
C THR A 241 19.66 41.66 -8.48
N CYS A 242 18.90 40.59 -8.17
CA CYS A 242 18.61 40.16 -6.80
C CYS A 242 19.50 38.97 -6.43
N GLY A 243 20.22 39.09 -5.31
CA GLY A 243 21.20 38.11 -4.84
C GLY A 243 20.61 36.87 -4.17
N SER A 244 21.40 35.79 -4.17
CA SER A 244 21.17 34.55 -3.43
C SER A 244 21.46 34.72 -1.93
N PRO A 245 20.73 34.02 -1.04
CA PRO A 245 21.22 33.70 0.29
C PRO A 245 21.82 32.29 0.36
N ALA A 246 22.66 32.13 1.38
CA ALA A 246 23.64 31.08 1.61
C ALA A 246 23.10 29.72 2.04
N SER A 247 23.93 28.70 1.81
CA SER A 247 23.77 27.29 2.15
C SER A 247 23.58 27.04 3.65
N ALA A 248 22.63 26.16 4.00
CA ALA A 248 22.54 25.53 5.31
C ALA A 248 22.75 24.01 5.16
N ASP A 249 23.60 23.48 6.04
CA ASP A 249 23.98 22.06 6.18
C ASP A 249 22.77 21.12 6.19
N THR A 250 22.82 20.07 5.35
CA THR A 250 21.87 18.96 5.39
C THR A 250 22.55 17.72 5.92
N THR A 251 22.22 17.35 7.15
CA THR A 251 22.49 16.03 7.72
C THR A 251 21.70 14.98 6.93
N ALA A 252 22.41 13.96 6.43
CA ALA A 252 21.85 12.90 5.61
C ALA A 252 20.78 12.09 6.39
N THR A 253 19.52 12.27 6.02
CA THR A 253 18.43 11.36 6.39
C THR A 253 18.37 10.25 5.36
N ALA A 254 18.53 9.00 5.80
CA ALA A 254 18.43 7.83 4.95
C ALA A 254 17.07 7.79 4.22
N LEU A 255 17.11 7.61 2.89
CA LEU A 255 15.94 7.47 2.02
C LEU A 255 15.14 6.22 2.39
N PRO A 256 13.79 6.28 2.38
CA PRO A 256 12.95 5.10 2.59
C PRO A 256 13.08 4.13 1.41
N THR A 257 13.16 2.85 1.77
CA THR A 257 13.22 1.69 0.89
C THR A 257 12.02 1.64 -0.07
N ARG A 258 12.29 1.23 -1.32
CA ARG A 258 11.36 0.79 -2.39
C ARG A 258 9.93 0.50 -1.93
N ALA A 259 8.95 1.07 -2.64
CA ALA A 259 7.54 0.68 -2.53
C ALA A 259 7.40 -0.85 -2.59
N THR A 260 7.00 -1.46 -1.47
CA THR A 260 6.87 -2.90 -1.33
C THR A 260 5.65 -3.37 -2.12
N ALA A 261 5.86 -4.23 -3.12
CA ALA A 261 4.74 -4.85 -3.88
C ALA A 261 3.80 -5.55 -2.88
N PRO A 262 2.47 -5.39 -2.95
CA PRO A 262 1.55 -5.95 -1.94
C PRO A 262 1.81 -7.44 -1.66
N SER A 263 1.60 -7.89 -0.43
CA SER A 263 1.89 -9.24 0.08
C SER A 263 1.49 -10.40 -0.87
N TRP A 264 0.39 -10.28 -1.62
CA TRP A 264 -0.04 -11.30 -2.57
C TRP A 264 0.81 -11.37 -3.85
N MET A 265 1.51 -10.28 -4.19
CA MET A 265 2.48 -10.18 -5.29
C MET A 265 3.87 -10.73 -4.92
N ARG A 266 4.08 -11.10 -3.64
CA ARG A 266 5.31 -11.70 -3.10
C ARG A 266 5.03 -13.14 -2.65
N ARG A 267 4.72 -14.04 -3.57
CA ARG A 267 4.47 -15.45 -3.27
C ARG A 267 5.41 -16.32 -4.05
#